data_AF-A0A8T7JIE9-F1
#
_entry.id   AF-A0A8T7JIE9-F1
#
_cell.length_a   1.000
_cell.length_b   1.000
_cell.length_c   1.000
_cell.angle_alpha   90.00
_cell.angle_beta   90.00
_cell.angle_gamma   90.00
#
_symmetry.space_group_name_H-M   'P 1'
#
loop_
_entity.id
_entity.type
_entity.pdbx_description
1 polymer ?
#
loop_
_entity_poly.entity_id
_entity_poly.type
_entity_poly.pdbx_seq_one_letter_code
_entity_poly.pdbx_strand_id
1 'polypeptide(L)'
;MGLAYGADERDPWESWNRKVFAFNETVDYYTAKPLAQAYRNVTPQVVDDAITNVFSNLGEPIIVVSDLAQGKFLQALSDTGRFLINSTIGILGIFDVARHLGMPKHNEDMGQTLAIWGVDSGPYLILPFLGPSTIRDASGFAIDVWALDPLDPQSQALENTELYYSTVFA
;
A
#
# COMPACT_ATOMS: atom_id res chain seq x y z
N MET A 1 40.48 8.54 -26.35
CA MET A 1 39.09 8.33 -26.79
C MET A 1 38.24 8.18 -25.55
N GLY A 2 37.44 9.19 -25.21
CA GLY A 2 36.53 9.14 -24.06
C GLY A 2 35.33 8.27 -24.42
N LEU A 3 35.05 7.25 -23.62
CA LEU A 3 33.80 6.51 -23.70
C LEU A 3 32.74 7.39 -23.04
N ALA A 4 31.87 7.97 -23.87
CA ALA A 4 30.61 8.52 -23.40
C ALA A 4 29.86 7.36 -22.74
N TYR A 5 29.69 7.44 -21.42
CA TYR A 5 28.73 6.61 -20.69
C TYR A 5 27.35 7.06 -21.13
N GLY A 6 26.89 6.56 -22.27
CA GLY A 6 25.50 6.68 -22.68
C GLY A 6 24.65 6.04 -21.59
N ALA A 7 23.56 6.70 -21.21
CA ALA A 7 22.54 6.12 -20.35
C ALA A 7 22.26 4.69 -20.84
N ASP A 8 22.33 3.71 -19.94
CA ASP A 8 21.88 2.37 -20.29
C ASP A 8 20.40 2.51 -20.68
N GLU A 9 20.04 2.22 -21.94
CA GLU A 9 18.65 2.31 -22.41
C GLU A 9 17.69 1.47 -21.55
N ARG A 10 18.24 0.51 -20.79
CA ARG A 10 17.52 -0.35 -19.84
C ARG A 10 17.16 0.33 -18.51
N ASP A 11 17.86 1.39 -18.10
CA ASP A 11 17.52 2.20 -16.92
C ASP A 11 17.76 3.70 -17.18
N PRO A 12 16.78 4.40 -17.79
CA PRO A 12 16.86 5.83 -18.08
C PRO A 12 17.15 6.71 -16.85
N TRP A 13 16.88 6.21 -15.64
CA TRP A 13 17.00 6.96 -14.38
C TRP A 13 18.08 6.40 -13.45
N GLU A 14 19.08 5.70 -14.00
CA GLU A 14 20.17 5.10 -13.22
C GLU A 14 20.83 6.09 -12.24
N SER A 15 21.10 7.33 -12.65
CA SER A 15 21.71 8.36 -11.80
C SER A 15 20.85 8.73 -10.59
N TRP A 16 19.52 8.81 -10.79
CA TRP A 16 18.57 9.01 -9.70
C TRP A 16 18.51 7.78 -8.81
N ASN A 17 18.31 6.60 -9.42
CA ASN A 17 18.16 5.32 -8.74
C ASN A 17 19.35 5.03 -7.82
N ARG A 18 20.58 5.20 -8.30
CA ARG A 18 21.79 5.01 -7.48
C ARG A 18 21.87 5.96 -6.29
N LYS A 19 21.49 7.23 -6.47
CA LYS A 19 21.52 8.22 -5.37
C LYS A 19 20.47 7.90 -4.32
N VAL A 20 19.24 7.60 -4.74
CA VAL A 20 18.16 7.24 -3.81
C VAL A 20 18.43 5.91 -3.14
N PHE A 21 19.01 4.94 -3.86
CA PHE A 21 19.46 3.68 -3.26
C PHE A 21 20.47 3.92 -2.14
N ALA A 22 21.51 4.74 -2.39
CA ALA A 22 22.48 5.08 -1.35
C ALA A 22 21.85 5.83 -0.16
N PHE A 23 20.86 6.69 -0.42
CA PHE A 23 20.06 7.32 0.62
C PHE A 23 19.27 6.29 1.45
N ASN A 24 18.53 5.39 0.80
CA ASN A 24 17.75 4.34 1.46
C ASN A 24 18.64 3.41 2.29
N GLU A 25 19.79 2.98 1.76
CA GLU A 25 20.77 2.19 2.50
C GLU A 25 21.31 2.92 3.74
N THR A 26 21.57 4.23 3.62
CA THR A 26 21.99 5.05 4.75
C THR A 26 20.90 5.10 5.83
N VAL A 27 19.65 5.35 5.43
CA VAL A 27 18.51 5.38 6.36
C VAL A 27 18.27 4.02 6.99
N ASP A 28 18.36 2.93 6.21
CA ASP A 28 18.21 1.57 6.74
C ASP A 28 19.28 1.26 7.79
N TYR A 29 20.55 1.47 7.42
CA TYR A 29 21.67 1.13 8.28
C TYR A 29 21.69 1.91 9.60
N TYR A 30 21.46 3.22 9.55
CA TYR A 30 21.57 4.08 10.73
C TYR A 30 20.27 4.23 11.53
N THR A 31 19.11 4.01 10.91
CA THR A 31 17.81 4.30 11.54
C THR A 31 16.87 3.10 11.49
N ALA A 32 16.45 2.66 10.29
CA ALA A 32 15.34 1.70 10.17
C ALA A 32 15.68 0.34 10.78
N LYS A 33 16.86 -0.22 10.45
CA LYS A 33 17.30 -1.53 10.93
C LYS A 33 17.59 -1.55 12.44
N PRO A 34 18.31 -0.58 13.05
CA PRO A 34 18.44 -0.51 14.50
C PRO A 34 17.08 -0.43 15.22
N LEU A 35 16.14 0.38 14.72
CA LEU A 35 14.81 0.51 15.30
C LEU A 35 14.00 -0.80 15.18
N ALA A 36 14.03 -1.44 14.01
CA ALA A 36 13.37 -2.72 13.80
C ALA A 36 13.92 -3.82 14.71
N GLN A 37 15.25 -3.87 14.92
CA GLN A 37 15.87 -4.78 15.86
C GLN A 37 15.47 -4.48 17.30
N ALA A 38 15.47 -3.21 17.72
CA ALA A 38 15.03 -2.80 19.04
C ALA A 38 13.57 -3.22 19.29
N TYR A 39 12.67 -2.93 18.35
CA TYR A 39 11.27 -3.35 18.40
C TYR A 39 11.14 -4.87 18.51
N ARG A 40 11.82 -5.64 17.66
CA ARG A 40 11.81 -7.12 17.73
C ARG A 40 12.36 -7.69 19.04
N ASN A 41 13.29 -6.98 19.70
CA ASN A 41 13.88 -7.43 20.95
C ASN A 41 12.97 -7.18 22.16
N VAL A 42 12.12 -6.15 22.11
CA VAL A 42 11.24 -5.77 23.23
C VAL A 42 9.80 -6.25 23.07
N THR A 43 9.36 -6.50 21.84
CA THR A 43 7.99 -6.90 21.52
C THR A 43 7.86 -8.42 21.52
N PRO A 44 6.98 -9.02 22.34
CA PRO A 44 6.68 -10.45 22.28
C PRO A 44 6.06 -10.82 20.93
N GLN A 45 6.34 -12.03 20.42
CA GLN A 45 5.85 -12.49 19.11
C GLN A 45 4.33 -12.34 18.93
N VAL A 46 3.54 -12.61 19.98
CA VAL A 46 2.07 -12.49 19.94
C VAL A 46 1.62 -11.06 19.66
N VAL A 47 2.33 -10.06 20.19
CA VAL A 47 2.02 -8.64 19.97
C VAL A 47 2.44 -8.23 18.56
N ASP A 48 3.60 -8.69 18.09
CA ASP A 48 4.07 -8.44 16.73
C ASP A 48 3.13 -9.03 15.67
N ASP A 49 2.69 -10.28 15.89
CA ASP A 49 1.71 -10.95 15.04
C ASP A 49 0.37 -10.20 15.03
N ALA A 50 -0.10 -9.74 16.20
CA ALA A 50 -1.33 -8.96 16.30
C ALA A 50 -1.24 -7.64 15.51
N ILE A 51 -0.15 -6.90 15.66
CA ILE A 51 0.08 -5.66 14.91
C ILE A 51 0.12 -5.95 13.40
N THR A 52 0.85 -6.99 13.00
CA THR A 52 0.93 -7.42 11.60
C THR A 52 -0.43 -7.80 11.04
N ASN A 53 -1.25 -8.53 11.80
CA ASN A 53 -2.59 -8.93 11.36
C ASN A 53 -3.54 -7.72 11.28
N VAL A 54 -3.46 -6.76 12.20
CA VAL A 54 -4.27 -5.53 12.15
C VAL A 54 -3.96 -4.75 10.88
N PHE A 55 -2.68 -4.46 10.59
CA PHE A 55 -2.30 -3.76 9.36
C PHE A 55 -2.65 -4.57 8.10
N SER A 56 -2.51 -5.90 8.14
CA SER A 56 -2.96 -6.77 7.07
C SER A 56 -4.46 -6.63 6.82
N ASN A 57 -5.28 -6.60 7.87
CA ASN A 57 -6.74 -6.49 7.78
C ASN A 57 -7.16 -5.10 7.25
N LEU A 58 -6.46 -4.04 7.65
CA LEU A 58 -6.70 -2.68 7.13
C LEU A 58 -6.40 -2.54 5.63
N GLY A 59 -5.53 -3.39 5.08
CA GLY A 59 -5.23 -3.44 3.65
C GLY A 59 -6.22 -4.28 2.82
N GLU A 60 -7.00 -5.17 3.43
CA GLU A 60 -7.96 -6.04 2.72
C GLU A 60 -8.97 -5.26 1.85
N PRO A 61 -9.50 -4.07 2.24
CA PRO A 61 -10.38 -3.29 1.37
C PRO A 61 -9.76 -2.90 0.03
N ILE A 62 -8.47 -2.52 -0.01
CA ILE A 62 -7.77 -2.24 -1.27
C ILE A 62 -7.72 -3.49 -2.13
N ILE A 63 -7.40 -4.64 -1.52
CA ILE A 63 -7.31 -5.92 -2.22
C ILE A 63 -8.66 -6.25 -2.86
N VAL A 64 -9.77 -6.09 -2.12
CA VAL A 64 -11.13 -6.31 -2.63
C VAL A 64 -11.46 -5.38 -3.80
N VAL A 65 -11.16 -4.08 -3.69
CA VAL A 65 -11.42 -3.12 -4.77
C VAL A 65 -10.57 -3.44 -6.00
N SER A 66 -9.30 -3.80 -5.79
CA SER A 66 -8.38 -4.21 -6.85
C SER A 66 -8.87 -5.49 -7.55
N ASP A 67 -9.30 -6.50 -6.79
CA ASP A 67 -9.87 -7.73 -7.36
C ASP A 67 -11.08 -7.46 -8.23
N LEU A 68 -11.99 -6.59 -7.78
CA LEU A 68 -13.17 -6.20 -8.54
C LEU A 68 -12.76 -5.47 -9.83
N ALA A 69 -11.82 -4.55 -9.76
CA ALA A 69 -11.29 -3.83 -10.92
C ALA A 69 -10.56 -4.75 -11.91
N GLN A 70 -9.96 -5.82 -11.40
CA GLN A 70 -9.32 -6.89 -12.18
C GLN A 70 -10.31 -7.95 -12.70
N GLY A 71 -11.59 -7.91 -12.29
CA GLY A 71 -12.62 -8.89 -12.66
C GLY A 71 -12.55 -10.22 -11.90
N LYS A 72 -11.78 -10.30 -10.81
CA LYS A 72 -11.57 -11.49 -9.97
C LYS A 72 -12.66 -11.63 -8.91
N PHE A 73 -13.92 -11.79 -9.34
CA PHE A 73 -15.08 -11.78 -8.42
C PHE A 73 -15.04 -12.80 -7.28
N LEU A 74 -14.57 -14.03 -7.55
CA LEU A 74 -14.45 -15.06 -6.50
C LEU A 74 -13.38 -14.71 -5.46
N GLN A 75 -12.31 -14.04 -5.89
CA GLN A 75 -11.24 -13.58 -5.02
C GLN A 75 -11.73 -12.41 -4.16
N ALA A 76 -12.39 -11.42 -4.78
CA ALA A 76 -13.01 -10.30 -4.07
C ALA A 76 -13.99 -10.78 -2.98
N LEU A 77 -14.83 -11.78 -3.26
CA LEU A 77 -15.75 -12.36 -2.28
C LEU A 77 -15.00 -13.07 -1.14
N SER A 78 -13.95 -13.83 -1.46
CA SER A 78 -13.10 -14.47 -0.46
C SER A 78 -12.46 -13.44 0.47
N ASP A 79 -11.84 -12.41 -0.09
CA ASP A 79 -11.11 -11.38 0.68
C ASP A 79 -12.06 -10.46 1.45
N THR A 80 -13.26 -10.18 0.91
CA THR A 80 -14.34 -9.55 1.68
C THR A 80 -14.72 -10.40 2.90
N GLY A 81 -14.86 -11.71 2.71
CA GLY A 81 -15.14 -12.63 3.81
C GLY A 81 -14.02 -12.63 4.86
N ARG A 82 -12.76 -12.62 4.42
CA ARG A 82 -11.59 -12.51 5.31
C ARG A 82 -11.65 -11.22 6.12
N PHE A 83 -11.84 -10.07 5.48
CA PHE A 83 -11.96 -8.77 6.12
C PHE A 83 -13.08 -8.76 7.17
N LEU A 84 -14.27 -9.25 6.83
CA LEU A 84 -15.41 -9.27 7.76
C LEU A 84 -15.14 -10.18 8.96
N ILE A 85 -14.64 -11.39 8.74
CA ILE A 85 -14.34 -12.36 9.79
C ILE A 85 -13.25 -11.81 10.73
N ASN A 86 -12.16 -11.31 10.18
CA ASN A 86 -11.05 -10.79 10.96
C ASN A 86 -11.42 -9.48 11.67
N SER A 87 -12.22 -8.62 11.05
CA SER A 87 -12.70 -7.40 11.70
C SER A 87 -13.71 -7.64 12.82
N THR A 88 -14.55 -8.67 12.70
CA THR A 88 -15.60 -8.97 13.69
C THR A 88 -15.12 -9.98 14.74
N ILE A 89 -14.92 -11.24 14.33
CA ILE A 89 -14.51 -12.35 15.19
C ILE A 89 -13.04 -12.19 15.59
N GLY A 90 -12.20 -11.74 14.66
CA GLY A 90 -10.78 -11.50 14.88
C GLY A 90 -10.44 -10.23 15.65
N ILE A 91 -11.43 -9.49 16.16
CA ILE A 91 -11.28 -8.25 16.91
C ILE A 91 -10.46 -7.22 16.11
N LEU A 92 -11.08 -6.62 15.09
CA LEU A 92 -10.46 -5.62 14.20
C LEU A 92 -9.18 -6.10 13.49
N GLY A 93 -9.02 -7.42 13.34
CA GLY A 93 -7.87 -8.04 12.73
C GLY A 93 -6.73 -8.37 13.69
N ILE A 94 -6.89 -8.24 15.01
CA ILE A 94 -5.89 -8.73 15.98
C ILE A 94 -5.60 -10.22 15.77
N PHE A 95 -6.65 -11.00 15.51
CA PHE A 95 -6.55 -12.42 15.20
C PHE A 95 -6.97 -12.70 13.74
N ASP A 96 -6.09 -13.32 12.95
CA ASP A 96 -6.43 -13.82 11.61
C ASP A 96 -7.22 -15.14 11.72
N VAL A 97 -8.50 -15.02 12.06
CA VAL A 97 -9.44 -16.14 12.18
C VAL A 97 -9.72 -16.75 10.80
N ALA A 98 -9.79 -15.93 9.75
CA ALA A 98 -10.07 -16.39 8.40
C ALA A 98 -9.01 -17.38 7.89
N ARG A 99 -7.73 -17.18 8.24
CA ARG A 99 -6.66 -18.15 7.95
C ARG A 99 -6.92 -19.53 8.56
N HIS A 100 -7.43 -19.59 9.78
CA HIS A 100 -7.75 -20.86 10.46
C HIS A 100 -8.96 -21.57 9.85
N LEU A 101 -9.82 -20.83 9.13
CA LEU A 101 -10.93 -21.36 8.36
C LEU A 101 -10.52 -21.81 6.95
N GLY A 102 -9.23 -21.75 6.62
CA GLY A 102 -8.70 -22.18 5.31
C GLY A 102 -8.90 -21.15 4.19
N MET A 103 -9.19 -19.89 4.51
CA MET A 103 -9.33 -18.84 3.51
C MET A 103 -7.94 -18.31 3.12
N PRO A 104 -7.46 -18.52 1.88
CA PRO A 104 -6.17 -18.01 1.45
C PRO A 104 -6.20 -16.48 1.40
N LYS A 105 -5.10 -15.84 1.81
CA LYS A 105 -4.91 -14.39 1.65
C LYS A 105 -4.38 -14.12 0.24
N HIS A 106 -4.92 -13.12 -0.44
CA HIS A 106 -4.37 -12.60 -1.69
C HIS A 106 -3.64 -11.28 -1.47
N ASN A 107 -2.86 -10.83 -2.45
CA ASN A 107 -2.14 -9.56 -2.41
C ASN A 107 -2.31 -8.86 -3.75
N GLU A 108 -3.32 -8.01 -3.82
CA GLU A 108 -3.69 -7.26 -5.02
C GLU A 108 -3.59 -5.77 -4.72
N ASP A 109 -3.16 -5.02 -5.72
CA ASP A 109 -2.94 -3.58 -5.63
C ASP A 109 -3.31 -2.89 -6.95
N MET A 110 -3.36 -1.56 -6.94
CA MET A 110 -3.70 -0.80 -8.14
C MET A 110 -2.61 -0.88 -9.22
N GLY A 111 -1.36 -1.16 -8.87
CA GLY A 111 -0.28 -1.38 -9.84
C GLY A 111 -0.54 -2.62 -10.71
N GLN A 112 -0.93 -3.73 -10.08
CA GLN A 112 -1.36 -4.96 -10.76
C GLN A 112 -2.64 -4.74 -11.56
N THR A 113 -3.59 -3.97 -11.01
CA THR A 113 -4.83 -3.61 -11.71
C THR A 113 -4.54 -2.86 -13.01
N LEU A 114 -3.68 -1.85 -12.96
CA LEU A 114 -3.23 -1.11 -14.15
C LEU A 114 -2.53 -2.03 -15.16
N ALA A 115 -1.77 -3.02 -14.68
CA ALA A 115 -1.15 -4.01 -15.54
C ALA A 115 -2.19 -4.84 -16.33
N ILE A 116 -3.27 -5.27 -15.69
CA ILE A 116 -4.37 -6.00 -16.35
C ILE A 116 -5.06 -5.12 -17.39
N TRP A 117 -5.15 -3.81 -17.15
CA TRP A 117 -5.75 -2.85 -18.08
C TRP A 117 -4.80 -2.42 -19.20
N GLY A 118 -3.62 -3.04 -19.30
CA GLY A 118 -2.67 -2.82 -20.39
C GLY A 118 -1.75 -1.62 -20.20
N VAL A 119 -1.63 -1.09 -18.98
CA VAL A 119 -0.61 -0.07 -18.67
C VAL A 119 0.74 -0.75 -18.53
N ASP A 120 1.68 -0.37 -19.39
CA ASP A 120 3.07 -0.83 -19.31
C ASP A 120 3.72 -0.41 -17.98
N SER A 121 4.66 -1.22 -17.48
CA SER A 121 5.38 -0.90 -16.24
C SER A 121 6.10 0.46 -16.30
N GLY A 122 6.56 0.84 -17.49
CA GLY A 122 7.41 2.02 -17.68
C GLY A 122 8.82 1.81 -17.10
N PRO A 123 9.62 2.87 -17.05
CA PRO A 123 10.99 2.80 -16.55
C PRO A 123 11.06 2.34 -15.09
N TYR A 124 12.15 1.63 -14.79
CA TYR A 124 12.51 1.28 -13.42
C TYR A 124 12.90 2.53 -12.63
N LEU A 125 12.46 2.60 -11.37
CA LEU A 125 12.80 3.70 -10.49
C LEU A 125 12.94 3.25 -9.05
N ILE A 126 13.78 3.93 -8.27
CA ILE A 126 13.89 3.73 -6.83
C ILE A 126 13.26 4.91 -6.12
N LEU A 127 12.30 4.62 -5.26
CA LEU A 127 11.60 5.59 -4.41
C LEU A 127 12.34 5.78 -3.09
N PRO A 128 12.48 7.03 -2.60
CA PRO A 128 12.97 7.27 -1.25
C PRO A 128 12.11 6.54 -0.23
N PHE A 129 12.74 5.90 0.75
CA PHE A 129 12.16 5.06 1.80
C PHE A 129 11.46 3.76 1.34
N LEU A 130 10.79 3.77 0.19
CA LEU A 130 9.96 2.66 -0.29
C LEU A 130 10.74 1.63 -1.12
N GLY A 131 11.81 2.04 -1.81
CA GLY A 131 12.69 1.15 -2.55
C GLY A 131 12.34 0.97 -4.04
N PRO A 132 12.73 -0.17 -4.65
CA PRO A 132 12.54 -0.46 -6.07
C PRO A 132 11.08 -0.47 -6.52
N SER A 133 10.79 0.14 -7.67
CA SER A 133 9.45 0.17 -8.27
C SER A 133 9.52 0.40 -9.79
N THR A 134 8.35 0.48 -10.41
CA THR A 134 8.16 0.94 -11.80
C THR A 134 7.26 2.18 -11.78
N ILE A 135 7.18 2.95 -12.87
CA ILE A 135 6.29 4.11 -12.89
C ILE A 135 4.84 3.72 -12.66
N ARG A 136 4.41 2.60 -13.24
CA ARG A 136 3.07 2.07 -13.04
C ARG A 136 2.84 1.68 -11.58
N ASP A 137 3.75 0.91 -11.00
CA ASP A 137 3.55 0.40 -9.64
C ASP A 137 3.65 1.53 -8.59
N ALA A 138 4.51 2.54 -8.82
CA ALA A 138 4.57 3.75 -8.00
C ALA A 138 3.27 4.57 -8.10
N SER A 139 2.67 4.65 -9.29
CA SER A 139 1.37 5.31 -9.49
C SER A 139 0.23 4.51 -8.85
N GLY A 140 0.25 3.18 -8.98
CA GLY A 140 -0.67 2.28 -8.31
C GLY A 140 -0.63 2.45 -6.79
N PHE A 141 0.57 2.42 -6.21
CA PHE A 141 0.77 2.67 -4.79
C PHE A 141 0.21 4.04 -4.36
N ALA A 142 0.39 5.10 -5.15
CA ALA A 142 -0.19 6.40 -4.83
C ALA A 142 -1.73 6.38 -4.83
N ILE A 143 -2.34 5.63 -5.75
CA ILE A 143 -3.80 5.41 -5.77
C ILE A 143 -4.23 4.62 -4.53
N ASP A 144 -3.51 3.57 -4.16
CA ASP A 144 -3.81 2.75 -2.98
C ASP A 144 -3.77 3.58 -1.69
N VAL A 145 -2.73 4.41 -1.52
CA VAL A 145 -2.60 5.31 -0.36
C VAL A 145 -3.75 6.34 -0.36
N TRP A 146 -4.08 6.91 -1.52
CA TRP A 146 -5.19 7.86 -1.62
C TRP A 146 -6.55 7.21 -1.33
N ALA A 147 -6.76 5.95 -1.74
CA ALA A 147 -7.99 5.22 -1.47
C ALA A 147 -8.16 4.85 0.01
N LEU A 148 -7.06 4.70 0.75
CA LEU A 148 -7.07 4.51 2.20
C LEU A 148 -7.22 5.82 2.99
N ASP A 149 -7.07 6.98 2.35
CA ASP A 149 -7.29 8.27 3.00
C ASP A 149 -8.80 8.49 3.17
N PRO A 150 -9.34 8.40 4.40
CA PRO A 150 -10.75 8.65 4.61
C PRO A 150 -10.96 10.15 4.46
N LEU A 151 -11.42 10.57 3.27
CA LEU A 151 -11.97 11.90 2.94
C LEU A 151 -11.86 12.90 4.10
N ASP A 152 -10.82 13.74 4.05
CA ASP A 152 -10.54 14.83 4.98
C ASP A 152 -11.84 15.34 5.66
N PRO A 153 -12.02 15.11 6.97
CA PRO A 153 -13.20 15.58 7.70
C PRO A 153 -13.46 17.08 7.51
N GLN A 154 -12.44 17.88 7.19
CA GLN A 154 -12.61 19.31 6.91
C GLN A 154 -13.35 19.56 5.59
N SER A 155 -13.17 18.74 4.56
CA SER A 155 -13.87 18.89 3.27
C SER A 155 -15.38 18.69 3.41
N GLN A 156 -15.81 17.69 4.19
CA GLN A 156 -17.22 17.42 4.47
C GLN A 156 -17.83 18.47 5.41
N ALA A 157 -17.05 19.04 6.33
CA ALA A 157 -17.53 20.09 7.21
C ALA A 157 -17.86 21.38 6.44
N LEU A 158 -17.08 21.72 5.42
CA LEU A 158 -17.30 22.91 4.59
C LEU A 158 -18.51 22.76 3.68
N GLU A 159 -18.68 21.59 3.04
CA GLU A 159 -19.83 21.31 2.17
C GLU A 159 -21.14 21.31 2.95
N ASN A 160 -21.17 20.70 4.15
CA ASN A 160 -22.34 20.71 5.03
C ASN A 160 -22.65 22.11 5.59
N THR A 161 -21.62 22.93 5.80
CA THR A 161 -21.80 24.31 6.27
C THR A 161 -22.41 25.17 5.16
N GLU A 162 -21.91 25.08 3.92
CA GLU A 162 -22.52 25.80 2.79
C GLU A 162 -23.96 25.34 2.50
N LEU A 163 -24.24 24.04 2.63
CA LEU A 163 -25.61 23.51 2.54
C LEU A 163 -26.52 24.05 3.65
N TYR A 164 -26.01 24.17 4.89
CA TYR A 164 -26.76 24.75 6.00
C TYR A 164 -27.04 26.24 5.80
N TYR A 165 -26.05 27.03 5.37
CA TYR A 165 -26.26 28.46 5.13
C TYR A 165 -27.17 28.72 3.92
N SER A 166 -27.10 27.93 2.86
CA SER A 166 -27.98 28.07 1.69
C SER A 166 -29.43 27.62 1.96
N THR A 167 -29.68 26.73 2.92
CA THR A 167 -31.04 26.29 3.29
C THR A 167 -31.68 27.13 4.39
N VAL A 168 -30.89 27.74 5.28
CA VAL A 168 -31.37 28.58 6.38
C VAL A 168 -31.53 30.05 5.98
N PHE A 169 -30.77 30.53 4.99
CA PHE A 169 -30.76 31.93 4.57
C PHE A 169 -31.24 32.18 3.13
N ALA A 170 -31.87 31.18 2.50
CA ALA A 170 -32.68 31.35 1.28
C ALA A 170 -34.17 31.42 1.62
#